data_AF-A0A7C7QQ50-F1
#
_entry.id   AF-A0A7C7QQ50-F1
#
_cell.length_a   1.000
_cell.length_b   1.000
_cell.length_c   1.000
_cell.angle_alpha   90.00
_cell.angle_beta   90.00
_cell.angle_gamma   90.00
#
_symmetry.space_group_name_H-M   'P 1'
#
loop_
_entity.id
_entity.type
_entity.pdbx_description
1 polymer ?
#
loop_
_entity_poly.entity_id
_entity_poly.type
_entity_poly.pdbx_seq_one_letter_code
_entity_poly.pdbx_strand_id
1 'polypeptide(L)'
;MKILAVCSSLDLRYPFSCTPSWWQLFKGLYEIGVEVVAVPYQSYGIESLWWKAYDNPAQWEGAAFATLRRFMRRFIKPEKGETN
;
A
#
# COMPACT_ATOMS: atom_id res chain seq x y z
N MET A 1 -22.33 -7.34 6.44
CA MET A 1 -21.97 -6.90 5.06
C MET A 1 -20.47 -7.09 4.88
N LYS A 2 -19.98 -7.43 3.68
CA LYS A 2 -18.55 -7.63 3.41
C LYS A 2 -18.08 -6.67 2.30
N ILE A 3 -16.94 -6.02 2.51
CA ILE A 3 -16.34 -5.10 1.54
C ILE A 3 -14.93 -5.57 1.21
N LEU A 4 -14.63 -5.61 -0.10
CA LEU A 4 -13.27 -5.76 -0.62
C LEU A 4 -12.70 -4.38 -0.92
N ALA A 5 -11.61 -4.02 -0.23
CA ALA A 5 -10.91 -2.75 -0.40
C ALA A 5 -9.55 -3.00 -1.09
N VAL A 6 -9.46 -2.64 -2.37
CA VAL A 6 -8.18 -2.58 -3.09
C VAL A 6 -7.52 -1.26 -2.73
N CYS A 7 -6.36 -1.32 -2.08
CA CYS A 7 -5.67 -0.13 -1.58
C CYS A 7 -4.22 -0.09 -2.04
N SER A 8 -3.61 1.10 -2.03
CA SER A 8 -2.22 1.26 -2.48
C SER A 8 -1.24 0.55 -1.55
N SER A 9 -1.38 0.74 -0.24
CA SER A 9 -0.57 0.12 0.81
C SER A 9 -1.38 0.10 2.10
N LEU A 10 -1.11 -0.87 2.97
CA LEU A 10 -1.54 -0.82 4.37
C LEU A 10 -0.41 -0.37 5.29
N ASP A 11 0.84 -0.37 4.81
CA ASP A 11 2.01 -0.01 5.60
C ASP A 11 2.19 1.51 5.60
N LEU A 12 2.06 2.10 6.80
CA LEU A 12 2.19 3.53 7.06
C LEU A 12 3.60 4.07 6.82
N ARG A 13 4.61 3.20 6.71
CA ARG A 13 6.01 3.60 6.43
C ARG A 13 6.24 3.88 4.95
N TYR A 14 5.35 3.41 4.07
CA TYR A 14 5.47 3.69 2.65
C TYR A 14 4.93 5.09 2.32
N PRO A 15 5.60 5.83 1.41
CA PRO A 15 5.26 7.21 1.07
C PRO A 15 4.02 7.35 0.17
N PHE A 16 3.01 6.48 0.32
CA PHE A 16 1.76 6.55 -0.44
C PHE A 16 0.70 7.30 0.37
N SER A 17 0.13 8.34 -0.23
CA SER A 17 -0.36 9.54 0.47
C SER A 17 -1.60 9.37 1.36
N CYS A 18 -2.34 8.26 1.29
CA CYS A 18 -3.66 8.15 1.93
C CYS A 18 -3.79 7.00 2.93
N THR A 19 -2.71 6.30 3.27
CA THR A 19 -2.77 5.12 4.17
C THR A 19 -3.43 5.41 5.53
N PRO A 20 -3.14 6.53 6.24
CA PRO A 20 -3.81 6.83 7.52
C PRO A 20 -5.32 7.05 7.40
N SER A 21 -5.76 7.74 6.34
CA SER A 21 -7.19 7.98 6.08
C SER A 21 -7.92 6.69 5.73
N TRP A 22 -7.29 5.80 4.96
CA TRP A 22 -7.82 4.46 4.69
C TRP A 22 -8.01 3.65 5.97
N TRP A 23 -7.05 3.69 6.90
CA TRP A 23 -7.16 3.01 8.18
C TRP A 23 -8.35 3.51 9.00
N GLN A 24 -8.58 4.82 9.06
CA GLN A 24 -9.73 5.38 9.77
C GLN A 24 -11.06 4.99 9.10
N LEU A 25 -11.12 4.97 7.78
CA LEU A 25 -12.29 4.49 7.06
C LEU A 25 -12.58 3.01 7.36
N PHE A 26 -11.58 2.14 7.28
CA PHE A 26 -11.74 0.71 7.58
C PHE A 26 -12.15 0.48 9.03
N LYS A 27 -11.57 1.24 9.96
CA LYS A 27 -12.00 1.22 11.36
C LYS A 27 -13.47 1.59 11.51
N GLY A 28 -13.91 2.71 10.92
CA GLY A 28 -15.32 3.12 11.00
C GLY A 28 -16.27 2.09 10.40
N LEU A 29 -15.90 1.48 9.27
CA LEU A 29 -16.65 0.38 8.65
C LEU A 29 -16.74 -0.84 9.58
N TYR A 30 -15.62 -1.23 10.20
CA TYR A 30 -15.58 -2.32 11.16
C TYR A 30 -16.47 -2.04 12.38
N GLU A 31 -16.43 -0.83 12.92
CA GLU A 31 -17.21 -0.42 14.10
C GLU A 31 -18.73 -0.46 13.86
N ILE A 32 -19.19 -0.29 12.60
CA ILE A 32 -20.60 -0.47 12.22
C ILE A 32 -20.93 -1.90 11.77
N GLY A 33 -20.03 -2.87 11.96
CA GLY A 33 -20.26 -4.29 11.69
C GLY A 33 -19.99 -4.74 10.26
N VAL A 34 -19.22 -3.98 9.47
CA VAL A 34 -18.77 -4.41 8.14
C VAL A 34 -17.50 -5.24 8.26
N GLU A 35 -17.49 -6.42 7.62
CA GLU A 35 -16.26 -7.19 7.45
C GLU A 35 -15.44 -6.58 6.31
N VAL A 36 -14.29 -6.01 6.64
CA VAL A 36 -13.37 -5.40 5.68
C VAL A 36 -12.29 -6.41 5.30
N VAL A 37 -12.18 -6.69 4.00
CA VAL A 37 -11.06 -7.44 3.41
C VAL A 37 -10.22 -6.46 2.61
N ALA A 38 -8.99 -6.23 3.03
CA ALA A 38 -8.08 -5.29 2.39
C ALA A 38 -7.02 -6.03 1.57
N VAL A 39 -6.83 -5.61 0.32
CA VAL A 39 -5.80 -6.14 -0.58
C VAL A 39 -4.87 -5.00 -0.97
N PRO A 40 -3.68 -4.89 -0.34
CA PRO A 40 -2.71 -3.87 -0.70
C PRO A 40 -2.00 -4.23 -2.01
N TYR A 41 -1.93 -3.27 -2.92
CA TYR A 41 -1.18 -3.40 -4.17
C TYR A 41 0.33 -3.40 -3.93
N GLN A 42 0.81 -2.51 -3.06
CA GLN A 42 2.20 -2.40 -2.64
C GLN A 42 2.30 -2.80 -1.17
N SER A 43 3.42 -3.43 -0.84
CA SER A 43 3.69 -4.06 0.47
C SER A 43 2.96 -5.39 0.68
N TYR A 44 3.37 -6.07 1.75
CA TYR A 44 2.66 -7.21 2.27
C TYR A 44 1.34 -6.76 2.91
N GLY A 45 0.39 -7.69 3.00
CA GLY A 45 -0.78 -7.55 3.86
C GLY A 45 -0.37 -7.26 5.30
N ILE A 46 -1.00 -6.27 5.92
CA ILE A 46 -0.87 -6.02 7.35
C ILE A 46 -2.19 -6.41 7.98
N GLU A 47 -2.15 -7.37 8.89
CA GLU A 47 -3.31 -7.74 9.69
C GLU A 47 -3.62 -6.67 10.75
N SER A 48 -4.90 -6.52 11.07
CA SER A 48 -5.38 -5.58 12.07
C SER A 48 -6.63 -6.12 12.75
N LEU A 49 -7.05 -5.44 13.81
CA LEU A 49 -8.35 -5.71 14.42
C LEU A 49 -9.52 -5.27 13.50
N TRP A 50 -9.28 -4.32 12.59
CA TRP A 50 -10.34 -3.68 11.80
C TRP A 50 -10.55 -4.26 10.39
N TRP A 51 -9.61 -5.07 9.89
CA TRP A 51 -9.70 -5.71 8.58
C TRP A 51 -8.89 -6.99 8.54
N LYS A 52 -9.16 -7.85 7.56
CA LYS A 52 -8.29 -8.97 7.18
C LYS A 52 -7.50 -8.63 5.93
N ALA A 53 -6.24 -9.00 5.87
CA ALA A 53 -5.40 -8.71 4.72
C ALA A 53 -5.27 -9.94 3.82
N TYR A 54 -5.56 -9.78 2.53
CA TYR A 54 -5.36 -10.81 1.52
C TYR A 54 -4.20 -10.44 0.60
N ASP A 55 -3.51 -11.48 0.12
CA ASP A 55 -2.35 -11.32 -0.75
C ASP A 55 -2.71 -10.74 -2.11
N ASN A 56 -1.81 -9.93 -2.65
CA ASN A 56 -1.90 -9.45 -4.01
C ASN A 56 -1.30 -10.51 -4.96
N PRO A 57 -2.04 -11.01 -5.97
CA PRO A 57 -1.49 -11.98 -6.92
C PRO A 57 -0.26 -11.47 -7.68
N ALA A 58 -0.12 -10.15 -7.85
CA ALA A 58 1.00 -9.51 -8.53
C ALA A 58 2.06 -8.95 -7.56
N GLN A 59 2.11 -9.46 -6.33
CA GLN A 59 2.96 -8.91 -5.26
C GLN A 59 4.45 -9.05 -5.57
N TRP A 60 4.84 -10.15 -6.21
CA TRP A 60 6.24 -10.42 -6.56
C TRP A 60 6.74 -9.49 -7.65
N GLU A 61 5.92 -9.25 -8.67
CA GLU A 61 6.19 -8.33 -9.77
C GLU A 61 6.31 -6.89 -9.24
N GLY A 62 5.39 -6.50 -8.36
CA GLY A 62 5.43 -5.19 -7.68
C GLY A 62 6.70 -5.01 -6.84
N ALA A 63 7.07 -6.02 -6.05
CA ALA A 63 8.28 -6.00 -5.23
C ALA A 63 9.57 -5.97 -6.07
N ALA A 64 9.62 -6.77 -7.15
CA ALA A 64 10.73 -6.80 -8.09
C ALA A 64 10.92 -5.43 -8.78
N PHE A 65 9.82 -4.84 -9.28
CA PHE A 65 9.86 -3.51 -9.88
C PHE A 65 10.30 -2.43 -8.89
N ALA A 66 9.75 -2.44 -7.67
CA ALA A 66 10.12 -1.47 -6.64
C ALA A 66 11.61 -1.57 -6.27
N THR A 67 12.13 -2.79 -6.17
CA THR A 67 13.54 -3.07 -5.86
C THR A 67 14.45 -2.62 -7.01
N LEU A 68 14.12 -3.00 -8.25
CA LEU A 68 14.88 -2.59 -9.44
C LEU A 68 14.87 -1.07 -9.60
N ARG A 69 13.72 -0.41 -9.45
CA ARG A 69 13.60 1.05 -9.51
C ARG A 69 14.44 1.73 -8.42
N ARG A 70 14.43 1.20 -7.20
CA ARG A 70 15.24 1.72 -6.09
C ARG A 70 16.73 1.56 -6.37
N PHE A 71 17.15 0.41 -6.91
CA PHE A 71 18.52 0.16 -7.33
C PHE A 71 18.93 1.13 -8.44
N MET A 72 18.15 1.23 -9.52
CA MET A 72 18.42 2.16 -10.63
C MET A 72 18.56 3.60 -10.15
N ARG A 73 17.68 4.11 -9.27
CA ARG A 73 17.82 5.46 -8.70
C ARG A 73 19.09 5.67 -7.87
N ARG A 74 19.68 4.61 -7.34
CA ARG A 74 20.95 4.67 -6.58
C ARG A 74 22.14 4.88 -7.52
N PHE A 75 22.09 4.32 -8.72
CA PHE A 75 23.20 4.33 -9.69
C PHE A 75 23.02 5.38 -10.80
N ILE A 76 21.77 5.68 -11.18
CA ILE A 76 21.41 6.74 -12.09
C ILE A 76 21.24 8.00 -11.24
N LYS A 77 22.33 8.77 -11.11
CA LYS A 77 22.26 10.15 -10.66
C LYS A 77 21.30 10.86 -11.64
N PRO A 78 20.24 11.56 -11.19
CA PRO A 78 19.62 12.52 -12.09
C PRO A 78 20.72 13.49 -12.49
N GLU A 79 21.03 13.60 -13.78
CA GLU A 79 21.77 14.75 -14.26
C GLU A 79 21.00 15.97 -13.77
N LYS A 80 21.72 16.82 -13.06
CA LYS A 80 21.20 18.03 -12.44
C LYS A 80 20.77 18.94 -13.59
N GLY A 81 19.51 18.80 -14.01
CA GLY A 81 18.87 19.76 -14.89
C GLY A 81 18.67 21.05 -14.10
N GLU A 82 19.57 22.00 -14.30
CA GLU A 82 19.33 23.41 -14.01
C GLU A 82 18.02 23.83 -14.67
N THR A 83 17.03 24.28 -13.89
CA THR A 83 16.19 25.42 -14.30
C THR A 83 15.46 26.02 -13.09
N ASN A 84 15.92 27.24 -12.77
CA ASN A 84 15.30 28.36 -12.04
C ASN A 84 14.83 28.16 -10.59
#